data_AF-A0A1M6A5A2-F1
#
_entry.id   AF-A0A1M6A5A2-F1
#
_cell.length_a   1.000
_cell.length_b   1.000
_cell.length_c   1.000
_cell.angle_alpha   90.00
_cell.angle_beta   90.00
_cell.angle_gamma   90.00
#
_symmetry.space_group_name_H-M   'P 1'
#
loop_
_entity.id
_entity.type
_entity.pdbx_description
1 polymer ?
#
loop_
_entity_poly.entity_id
_entity_poly.type
_entity_poly.pdbx_seq_one_letter_code
_entity_poly.pdbx_strand_id
1 'polypeptide(L)'
;MSTPCRGVPAASPTGPPILLIADRPGVSAPGLTRAVRGLEASLGAGPFAVRSARSLDVATLQKLAPRVVLARLSGDALDAAEIAALLEAAGFTGQFFAVATGIGHAGMIADEIRARHPGFAFEILKAGR
;
A
#
# COMPACT_ATOMS: atom_id res chain seq x y z
N MET A 1 -44.22 -6.72 19.19
CA MET A 1 -43.07 -6.33 20.05
C MET A 1 -41.84 -6.97 19.45
N SER A 2 -41.05 -6.22 18.67
CA SER A 2 -39.82 -6.71 18.05
C SER A 2 -38.70 -5.71 18.35
N THR A 3 -37.65 -6.23 18.97
CA THR A 3 -36.49 -5.53 19.52
C THR A 3 -35.70 -4.80 18.42
N PRO A 4 -35.24 -3.55 18.63
CA PRO A 4 -34.29 -2.93 17.72
C PRO A 4 -32.91 -3.57 17.89
N CYS A 5 -32.36 -4.11 16.80
CA CYS A 5 -30.97 -4.55 16.75
C CYS A 5 -30.07 -3.40 17.14
N ARG A 6 -29.45 -3.52 18.33
CA ARG A 6 -28.41 -2.66 18.86
C ARG A 6 -27.33 -2.50 17.79
N GLY A 7 -27.14 -1.27 17.31
CA GLY A 7 -26.00 -0.91 16.49
C GLY A 7 -24.72 -1.31 17.21
N VAL A 8 -23.96 -2.21 16.60
CA VAL A 8 -22.55 -2.38 16.93
C VAL A 8 -21.90 -1.04 16.61
N PRO A 9 -21.31 -0.30 17.57
CA PRO A 9 -20.44 0.79 17.21
C PRO A 9 -19.29 0.14 16.45
N ALA A 10 -19.26 0.34 15.13
CA ALA A 10 -18.09 0.03 14.33
C ALA A 10 -16.94 0.79 14.99
N ALA A 11 -16.08 0.06 15.72
CA ALA A 11 -14.89 0.62 16.30
C ALA A 11 -14.19 1.34 15.15
N SER A 12 -14.18 2.68 15.19
CA SER A 12 -13.45 3.50 14.24
C SER A 12 -12.03 2.95 14.27
N PRO A 13 -11.57 2.28 13.20
CA PRO A 13 -10.26 1.67 13.22
C PRO A 13 -9.26 2.82 13.41
N THR A 14 -8.73 2.95 14.62
CA THR A 14 -7.97 4.11 15.10
C THR A 14 -6.51 4.03 14.63
N GLY A 15 -6.27 3.25 13.59
CA GLY A 15 -5.00 3.13 12.89
C GLY A 15 -5.02 3.99 11.63
N PRO A 16 -3.85 4.49 11.19
CA PRO A 16 -3.79 5.26 9.96
C PRO A 16 -4.18 4.40 8.75
N PRO A 17 -4.81 4.98 7.72
CA PRO A 17 -5.24 4.23 6.56
C PRO A 17 -4.04 3.65 5.81
N ILE A 18 -4.13 2.36 5.49
CA ILE A 18 -3.16 1.62 4.68
C ILE A 18 -3.74 1.47 3.28
N LEU A 19 -3.02 1.94 2.28
CA LEU A 19 -3.40 1.78 0.88
C LEU A 19 -2.64 0.61 0.28
N LEU A 20 -3.38 -0.31 -0.32
CA LEU A 20 -2.86 -1.50 -1.00
C LEU A 20 -3.09 -1.33 -2.49
N ILE A 21 -2.01 -1.35 -3.26
CA ILE A 21 -2.01 -1.24 -4.71
C ILE A 21 -1.80 -2.64 -5.30
N ALA A 22 -2.83 -3.15 -5.96
CA ALA A 22 -2.82 -4.47 -6.60
C ALA A 22 -3.27 -4.35 -8.05
N ASP A 23 -2.40 -4.73 -8.99
CA ASP A 23 -2.61 -4.55 -10.44
C ASP A 23 -3.78 -5.39 -11.03
N ARG A 24 -4.29 -6.38 -10.28
CA ARG A 24 -5.49 -7.13 -10.66
C ARG A 24 -6.53 -7.16 -9.55
N PRO A 25 -7.75 -6.63 -9.76
CA PRO A 25 -8.86 -6.90 -8.85
C PRO A 25 -9.16 -8.41 -8.86
N GLY A 26 -9.13 -9.05 -7.69
CA GLY A 26 -9.47 -10.47 -7.54
C GLY A 26 -8.31 -11.46 -7.55
N VAL A 27 -7.07 -11.03 -7.80
CA VAL A 27 -5.89 -11.91 -7.63
C VAL A 27 -5.43 -11.81 -6.18
N SER A 28 -5.92 -12.74 -5.35
CA SER A 28 -5.35 -13.04 -4.04
C SER A 28 -3.90 -13.50 -4.25
N ALA A 29 -2.98 -12.55 -4.25
CA ALA A 29 -1.56 -12.82 -4.27
C ALA A 29 -1.16 -13.25 -2.85
N PRO A 30 -0.80 -14.52 -2.60
CA PRO A 30 -0.51 -14.98 -1.24
C PRO A 30 0.56 -14.11 -0.55
N GLY A 31 1.53 -13.61 -1.32
CA GLY A 31 2.57 -12.69 -0.83
C GLY A 31 2.04 -11.33 -0.39
N LEU A 32 1.08 -10.73 -1.11
CA LEU A 32 0.50 -9.44 -0.73
C LEU A 32 -0.43 -9.61 0.46
N THR A 33 -1.28 -10.64 0.47
CA THR A 33 -2.14 -10.94 1.62
C THR A 33 -1.34 -11.22 2.89
N ARG A 34 -0.18 -11.90 2.78
CA ARG A 34 0.70 -12.16 3.93
C ARG A 34 1.41 -10.90 4.41
N ALA A 35 1.92 -10.07 3.49
CA ALA A 35 2.52 -8.78 3.83
C ALA A 35 1.50 -7.86 4.53
N VAL A 36 0.28 -7.80 3.99
CA VAL A 36 -0.84 -7.06 4.57
C VAL A 36 -1.15 -7.54 5.98
N ARG A 37 -1.33 -8.85 6.20
CA ARG A 37 -1.56 -9.40 7.55
C ARG A 37 -0.40 -9.12 8.50
N GLY A 38 0.84 -9.19 8.02
CA GLY A 38 2.02 -8.85 8.81
C GLY A 38 2.03 -7.38 9.24
N LEU A 39 1.64 -6.49 8.33
CA LEU A 39 1.49 -5.06 8.59
C LEU A 39 0.29 -4.76 9.48
N GLU A 40 -0.85 -5.44 9.32
CA GLU A 40 -2.00 -5.33 10.23
C GLU A 40 -1.60 -5.70 11.67
N ALA A 41 -0.81 -6.76 11.82
CA ALA A 41 -0.29 -7.16 13.13
C ALA A 41 0.72 -6.16 13.72
N SER A 42 1.48 -5.47 12.86
CA SER A 42 2.56 -4.56 13.29
C SER A 42 2.10 -3.11 13.49
N LEU A 43 1.15 -2.63 12.69
CA LEU A 43 0.66 -1.24 12.68
C LEU A 43 -0.66 -1.06 13.43
N GLY A 44 -1.31 -2.16 13.83
CA GLY A 44 -2.64 -2.16 14.43
C GLY A 44 -3.76 -2.16 13.38
N ALA A 45 -4.95 -2.59 13.79
CA ALA A 45 -6.14 -2.72 12.94
C ALA A 45 -6.67 -1.35 12.47
N GLY A 46 -6.05 -0.80 11.41
CA GLY A 46 -6.49 0.38 10.67
C GLY A 46 -7.43 0.01 9.50
N PRO A 47 -8.19 0.98 8.96
CA PRO A 47 -8.95 0.74 7.74
C PRO A 47 -7.98 0.59 6.56
N PHE A 48 -8.07 -0.53 5.84
CA PHE A 48 -7.30 -0.72 4.60
C PHE A 48 -8.18 -0.43 3.38
N ALA A 49 -7.59 0.23 2.40
CA ALA A 49 -8.19 0.43 1.09
C ALA A 49 -7.38 -0.35 0.06
N VAL A 50 -8.03 -1.23 -0.70
CA VAL A 50 -7.42 -1.88 -1.87
C VAL A 50 -7.82 -1.12 -3.12
N ARG A 51 -6.84 -0.77 -3.94
CA ARG A 51 -7.03 -0.10 -5.22
C ARG A 51 -6.19 -0.76 -6.30
N SER A 52 -6.72 -0.70 -7.52
CA SER A 52 -5.94 -1.00 -8.71
C SER A 52 -4.95 0.13 -8.94
N ALA A 53 -3.75 -0.22 -9.38
CA ALA A 53 -2.78 0.77 -9.83
C ALA A 53 -3.33 1.67 -10.95
N ARG A 54 -4.12 1.08 -11.87
CA ARG A 54 -4.75 1.81 -12.99
C ARG A 54 -5.82 2.80 -12.55
N SER A 55 -6.40 2.59 -11.36
CA SER A 55 -7.41 3.47 -10.77
C SER A 55 -6.80 4.46 -9.77
N LEU A 56 -5.48 4.45 -9.61
CA LEU A 56 -4.81 5.28 -8.62
C LEU A 56 -4.47 6.62 -9.25
N ASP A 57 -5.07 7.68 -8.73
CA ASP A 57 -4.79 9.06 -9.10
C ASP A 57 -4.50 9.92 -7.85
N VAL A 58 -4.01 11.13 -8.09
CA VAL A 58 -3.67 12.10 -7.04
C VAL A 58 -4.89 12.41 -6.16
N ALA A 59 -6.07 12.56 -6.76
CA ALA A 59 -7.30 12.87 -6.02
C ALA A 59 -7.69 11.75 -5.04
N THR A 60 -7.53 10.49 -5.45
CA THR A 60 -7.78 9.32 -4.60
C THR A 60 -6.77 9.25 -3.47
N LEU A 61 -5.49 9.52 -3.73
CA LEU A 61 -4.46 9.56 -2.69
C LEU A 61 -4.72 10.65 -1.67
N GLN A 62 -5.07 11.85 -2.10
CA GLN A 62 -5.40 12.97 -1.22
C GLN A 62 -6.65 12.68 -0.38
N LYS A 63 -7.67 12.05 -0.98
CA LYS A 63 -8.90 11.68 -0.27
C LYS A 63 -8.69 10.59 0.77
N LEU A 64 -7.86 9.59 0.45
CA LEU A 64 -7.56 8.49 1.37
C LEU A 64 -6.54 8.90 2.44
N ALA A 65 -5.66 9.86 2.13
CA ALA A 65 -4.56 10.32 2.97
C ALA A 65 -3.82 9.15 3.66
N PRO A 66 -3.34 8.14 2.89
CA PRO A 66 -2.70 6.97 3.49
C PRO A 66 -1.42 7.40 4.23
N ARG A 67 -1.10 6.73 5.34
CA ARG A 67 0.26 6.83 5.91
C ARG A 67 1.17 5.73 5.43
N VAL A 68 0.60 4.63 4.96
CA VAL A 68 1.35 3.48 4.47
C VAL A 68 0.77 3.05 3.13
N VAL A 69 1.65 2.87 2.16
CA VAL A 69 1.31 2.39 0.82
C VAL A 69 2.08 1.10 0.58
N LEU A 70 1.37 0.04 0.17
CA LEU A 70 1.98 -1.19 -0.29
C LEU A 70 1.67 -1.37 -1.76
N ALA A 71 2.69 -1.65 -2.56
CA ALA A 71 2.50 -2.02 -3.95
C ALA A 71 3.17 -3.33 -4.29
N ARG A 72 2.47 -4.20 -5.02
CA ARG A 72 3.12 -5.38 -5.60
C ARG A 72 3.85 -4.99 -6.88
N LEU A 73 5.15 -5.24 -6.93
CA LEU A 73 5.93 -5.19 -8.16
C LEU A 73 5.90 -6.58 -8.80
N SER A 74 5.01 -6.79 -9.76
CA SER A 74 4.89 -8.07 -10.47
C SER A 74 4.40 -7.84 -11.90
N GLY A 75 5.31 -7.77 -12.86
CA GLY A 75 5.02 -7.85 -14.31
C GLY A 75 4.24 -6.69 -14.95
N ASP A 76 4.75 -6.28 -16.11
CA ASP A 76 4.20 -5.51 -17.25
C ASP A 76 3.39 -4.22 -17.09
N ALA A 77 2.92 -3.79 -15.92
CA ALA A 77 2.06 -2.61 -15.89
C ALA A 77 2.40 -1.55 -14.86
N LEU A 78 3.33 -1.77 -13.93
CA LEU A 78 3.66 -0.72 -12.97
C LEU A 78 5.04 -0.87 -12.32
N ASP A 79 5.85 0.17 -12.46
CA ASP A 79 7.14 0.31 -11.80
C ASP A 79 6.98 1.03 -10.46
N ALA A 80 7.80 0.69 -9.46
CA ALA A 80 7.84 1.40 -8.19
C ALA A 80 8.14 2.89 -8.37
N ALA A 81 8.90 3.25 -9.40
CA ALA A 81 9.18 4.64 -9.76
C ALA A 81 7.93 5.42 -10.17
N GLU A 82 7.00 4.79 -10.92
CA GLU A 82 5.75 5.45 -11.33
C GLU A 82 4.83 5.72 -10.14
N ILE A 83 4.73 4.76 -9.21
CA ILE A 83 4.00 4.96 -7.95
C ILE A 83 4.67 6.06 -7.13
N ALA A 84 6.00 6.02 -7.00
CA ALA A 84 6.75 6.99 -6.24
C ALA A 84 6.51 8.43 -6.74
N ALA A 85 6.52 8.63 -8.06
CA ALA A 85 6.18 9.91 -8.67
C ALA A 85 4.73 10.34 -8.39
N LEU A 86 3.77 9.42 -8.46
CA LEU A 86 2.37 9.70 -8.16
C LEU A 86 2.15 10.05 -6.66
N LEU A 87 2.86 9.36 -5.76
CA LEU A 87 2.85 9.65 -4.32
C LEU A 87 3.43 11.03 -4.02
N GLU A 88 4.56 11.37 -4.63
CA GLU A 88 5.17 12.69 -4.51
C GLU A 88 4.24 13.79 -5.05
N ALA A 89 3.65 13.59 -6.23
CA ALA A 89 2.69 14.52 -6.81
C ALA A 89 1.45 14.73 -5.93
N ALA A 90 1.07 13.72 -5.14
CA ALA A 90 0.00 13.81 -4.16
C ALA A 90 0.42 14.42 -2.80
N GLY A 91 1.70 14.74 -2.61
CA GLY A 91 2.24 15.25 -1.34
C GLY A 91 2.30 14.19 -0.24
N PHE A 92 2.40 12.91 -0.60
CA PHE A 92 2.52 11.81 0.36
C PHE A 92 3.86 11.89 1.09
N THR A 93 3.81 11.79 2.42
CA THR A 93 4.97 11.86 3.32
C THR A 93 5.11 10.62 4.23
N GLY A 94 4.43 9.54 3.87
CA GLY A 94 4.35 8.32 4.67
C GLY A 94 5.42 7.28 4.34
N GLN A 95 5.07 6.01 4.53
CA GLN A 95 5.91 4.87 4.19
C GLN A 95 5.39 4.16 2.94
N PHE A 96 6.24 3.98 1.94
CA PHE A 96 5.95 3.24 0.73
C PHE A 96 6.76 1.93 0.71
N PHE A 97 6.06 0.81 0.71
CA PHE A 97 6.64 -0.52 0.61
C PHE A 97 6.31 -1.15 -0.75
N ALA A 98 7.36 -1.56 -1.47
CA ALA A 98 7.22 -2.35 -2.67
C ALA A 98 7.43 -3.84 -2.35
N VAL A 99 6.43 -4.68 -2.58
CA VAL A 99 6.52 -6.13 -2.42
C VAL A 99 6.89 -6.75 -3.76
N ALA A 100 8.06 -7.38 -3.82
CA ALA A 100 8.55 -7.96 -5.06
C ALA A 100 9.06 -9.40 -4.88
N THR A 101 8.84 -10.24 -5.90
CA THR A 101 9.41 -11.58 -6.02
C THR A 101 10.45 -11.60 -7.13
N GLY A 102 11.66 -12.09 -6.84
CA GLY A 102 12.68 -12.31 -7.88
C GLY A 102 13.34 -11.05 -8.46
N ILE A 103 13.21 -9.89 -7.81
CA ILE A 103 13.92 -8.67 -8.24
C ILE A 103 15.42 -8.80 -7.97
N GLY A 104 16.22 -8.69 -9.04
CA GLY A 104 17.66 -8.46 -8.95
C GLY A 104 17.97 -7.03 -8.52
N HIS A 105 19.08 -6.82 -7.82
CA HIS A 105 19.57 -5.49 -7.43
C HIS A 105 18.56 -4.61 -6.63
N ALA A 106 17.69 -5.21 -5.81
CA ALA A 106 16.68 -4.48 -5.03
C ALA A 106 17.25 -3.30 -4.19
N GLY A 107 18.48 -3.41 -3.69
CA GLY A 107 19.15 -2.31 -2.99
C GLY A 107 19.36 -1.08 -3.89
N MET A 108 19.86 -1.30 -5.11
CA MET A 108 20.09 -0.23 -6.09
C MET A 108 18.78 0.48 -6.46
N ILE A 109 17.70 -0.28 -6.68
CA ILE A 109 16.38 0.28 -6.99
C ILE A 109 15.85 1.10 -5.80
N ALA A 110 16.04 0.59 -4.58
CA ALA A 110 15.63 1.33 -3.38
C ALA A 110 16.39 2.62 -3.20
N ASP A 111 17.70 2.62 -3.44
CA ASP A 111 18.53 3.81 -3.34
C ASP A 111 18.19 4.83 -4.41
N GLU A 112 17.92 4.39 -5.64
CA GLU A 112 17.48 5.26 -6.74
C GLU A 112 16.15 5.95 -6.41
N ILE A 113 15.16 5.20 -5.92
CA ILE A 113 13.85 5.76 -5.56
C ILE A 113 13.98 6.75 -4.40
N ARG A 114 14.75 6.42 -3.36
CA ARG A 114 14.97 7.33 -2.22
C ARG A 114 15.70 8.60 -2.63
N ALA A 115 16.68 8.50 -3.55
CA ALA A 115 17.41 9.65 -4.05
C ALA A 115 16.52 10.59 -4.87
N ARG A 116 15.60 10.03 -5.66
CA ARG A 116 14.66 10.81 -6.48
C ARG A 116 13.46 11.36 -5.71
N HIS A 117 13.01 10.65 -4.69
CA HIS A 117 11.79 10.97 -3.94
C HIS A 117 12.07 11.01 -2.42
N PRO A 118 12.83 12.00 -1.92
CA PRO A 118 13.19 12.09 -0.50
C PRO A 118 12.01 12.45 0.42
N GLY A 119 10.85 12.78 -0.14
CA GLY A 119 9.65 13.21 0.60
C GLY A 119 8.96 12.11 1.42
N PHE A 120 9.31 10.83 1.21
CA PHE A 120 8.73 9.69 1.93
C PHE A 120 9.75 8.58 2.16
N ALA A 121 9.45 7.67 3.08
CA ALA A 121 10.28 6.49 3.31
C ALA A 121 9.94 5.40 2.28
N PHE A 122 10.96 4.82 1.65
CA PHE A 122 10.79 3.72 0.69
C PHE A 122 11.54 2.46 1.12
N GLU A 123 10.90 1.29 0.96
CA GLU A 123 11.51 -0.02 1.20
C GLU A 123 10.98 -1.09 0.23
N ILE A 124 11.84 -2.03 -0.16
CA ILE A 124 11.45 -3.20 -0.96
C ILE A 124 11.38 -4.44 -0.06
N LEU A 125 10.19 -4.98 0.12
CA LEU A 125 9.94 -6.23 0.82
C LEU A 125 10.07 -7.40 -0.16
N LYS A 126 10.99 -8.32 0.13
CA LYS A 126 11.11 -9.56 -0.63
C LYS A 126 9.97 -10.49 -0.26
N ALA A 127 9.05 -10.75 -1.18
CA ALA A 127 8.12 -11.84 -1.04
C ALA A 127 8.92 -13.16 -1.19
N GLY A 128 8.96 -13.95 -0.12
CA GLY A 128 9.70 -15.22 -0.09
C GLY A 128 9.31 -16.15 -1.24
N ARG A 129 10.28 -16.98 -1.66
CA ARG A 129 10.06 -18.07 -2.63
C ARG A 129 9.04 -19.07 -2.10
#